data_AF-L8H9W7-F1
#
_entry.id   AF-L8H9W7-F1
#
_cell.length_a   1.000
_cell.length_b   1.000
_cell.length_c   1.000
_cell.angle_alpha   90.00
_cell.angle_beta   90.00
_cell.angle_gamma   90.00
#
_symmetry.space_group_name_H-M   'P 1'
#
loop_
_entity.id
_entity.type
_entity.pdbx_description
1 polymer ?
#
loop_
_entity_poly.entity_id
_entity_poly.type
_entity_poly.pdbx_seq_one_letter_code
_entity_poly.pdbx_strand_id
1 'polypeptide(L)'
;MCLATTCRAMRDRLLNNCLVALCLRLSCRNRLPSGGPPPITARHQADSLKKEGIEPVVFAGFQDTVQTRQIASDYDVIIHTADSFASDACKAMIQGLADRQQKTGKETHFIHTSGTSSLGDRPVTGQYLEPRTFSDKNDIYSYECEREARESYIQRKTDVAVFETGVELGVKTYIVMPPSIFGIGRGLFNKLSIQAPTILRSAIKAGQAEVIGDGKAQWDHVHIADLVLLYELILSKLLKLAHGKQGIFFAETGHHT
;
A
#
# COMPACT_ATOMS: atom_id res chain seq x y z
N MET A 1 -3.89 4.98 3.53
CA MET A 1 -5.33 5.16 3.26
C MET A 1 -6.07 3.99 3.90
N CYS A 2 -7.21 4.19 4.58
CA CYS A 2 -7.82 3.09 5.36
C CYS A 2 -8.72 2.21 4.46
N LEU A 3 -8.17 1.09 3.98
CA LEU A 3 -8.86 0.06 3.19
C LEU A 3 -9.75 -0.87 4.04
N ALA A 4 -10.20 -0.44 5.23
CA ALA A 4 -11.01 -1.28 6.12
C ALA A 4 -12.33 -1.75 5.48
N THR A 5 -12.89 -1.00 4.52
CA THR A 5 -14.09 -1.41 3.77
C THR A 5 -13.89 -2.69 2.96
N THR A 6 -12.66 -2.92 2.47
CA THR A 6 -12.33 -4.06 1.61
C THR A 6 -12.47 -5.37 2.38
N CYS A 7 -12.16 -5.40 3.69
CA CYS A 7 -12.27 -6.61 4.52
C CYS A 7 -13.68 -7.20 4.60
N ARG A 8 -14.73 -6.36 4.69
CA ARG A 8 -16.11 -6.87 4.83
C ARG A 8 -16.62 -7.49 3.53
N ALA A 9 -16.34 -6.85 2.39
CA ALA A 9 -16.66 -7.40 1.07
C ALA A 9 -15.81 -8.65 0.75
N MET A 10 -14.55 -8.69 1.20
CA MET A 10 -13.65 -9.82 1.01
C MET A 10 -14.03 -11.05 1.84
N ARG A 11 -14.50 -10.89 3.08
CA ARG A 11 -14.96 -12.01 3.93
C ARG A 11 -16.13 -12.78 3.31
N ASP A 12 -17.09 -12.08 2.71
CA ASP A 12 -18.32 -12.71 2.22
C ASP A 12 -18.17 -13.35 0.82
N ARG A 13 -17.11 -13.01 0.07
CA ARG A 13 -16.93 -13.45 -1.32
C ARG A 13 -15.71 -14.34 -1.57
N LEU A 14 -14.72 -14.34 -0.69
CA LEU A 14 -13.45 -15.02 -0.96
C LEU A 14 -13.05 -15.93 0.20
N LEU A 15 -13.25 -17.22 -0.07
CA LEU A 15 -12.48 -18.37 0.42
C LEU A 15 -12.91 -18.89 1.79
N ASN A 16 -13.77 -19.92 1.77
CA ASN A 16 -14.13 -20.76 2.93
C ASN A 16 -12.92 -21.45 3.61
N ASN A 17 -11.67 -21.29 3.12
CA ASN A 17 -10.49 -22.03 3.56
C ASN A 17 -9.16 -21.21 3.61
N CYS A 18 -9.17 -19.88 3.48
CA CYS A 18 -7.94 -19.06 3.50
C CYS A 18 -7.96 -18.00 4.61
N LEU A 19 -6.86 -17.91 5.37
CA LEU A 19 -6.66 -16.87 6.37
C LEU A 19 -6.03 -15.64 5.72
N VAL A 20 -6.76 -14.52 5.70
CA VAL A 20 -6.31 -13.24 5.13
C VAL A 20 -6.07 -12.23 6.25
N ALA A 21 -4.86 -11.69 6.33
CA ALA A 21 -4.55 -10.54 7.17
C ALA A 21 -4.54 -9.25 6.34
N LEU A 22 -5.24 -8.22 6.82
CA LEU A 22 -5.14 -6.86 6.30
C LEU A 22 -4.36 -6.01 7.30
N CYS A 23 -3.13 -5.65 6.93
CA CYS A 23 -2.31 -4.76 7.75
C CYS A 23 -2.70 -3.30 7.47
N LEU A 24 -3.39 -2.69 8.43
CA LEU A 24 -3.76 -1.26 8.43
C LEU A 24 -2.95 -0.50 9.47
N ARG A 25 -2.57 0.73 9.15
CA ARG A 25 -1.97 1.62 10.14
C ARG A 25 -3.04 2.12 11.11
N LEU A 26 -3.06 1.56 12.32
CA LEU A 26 -3.92 1.98 13.42
C LEU A 26 -3.27 3.13 14.21
N SER A 27 -3.09 4.28 13.55
CA SER A 27 -2.74 5.53 14.23
C SER A 27 -2.87 6.71 13.27
N CYS A 28 -3.82 7.60 13.53
CA CYS A 28 -3.75 8.97 13.04
C CYS A 28 -2.94 9.78 14.06
N ARG A 29 -1.66 10.06 13.78
CA ARG A 29 -0.95 11.15 14.48
C ARG A 29 -1.45 12.49 13.96
N ASN A 30 -2.69 12.85 14.27
CA ASN A 30 -3.12 14.25 14.27
C ASN A 30 -3.53 14.59 15.70
N ARG A 31 -2.64 15.25 16.44
CA ARG A 31 -3.08 16.08 17.58
C ARG A 31 -3.97 17.16 16.98
N LEU A 32 -5.29 17.02 17.13
CA LEU A 32 -6.16 18.17 16.95
C LEU A 32 -5.84 19.17 18.10
N PRO A 33 -5.81 20.48 17.83
CA PRO A 33 -5.76 21.48 18.89
C PRO A 33 -6.95 21.26 19.84
N SER A 34 -6.70 21.49 21.13
CA SER A 34 -7.60 21.22 22.26
C SER A 34 -9.07 21.56 21.98
N GLY A 35 -9.96 20.56 22.08
CA GLY A 35 -11.42 20.70 21.97
C GLY A 35 -12.13 19.58 21.19
N GLY A 36 -11.40 18.67 20.55
CA GLY A 36 -11.98 17.56 19.78
C GLY A 36 -12.34 16.32 20.62
N PRO A 37 -13.10 15.36 20.04
CA PRO A 37 -13.41 14.07 20.67
C PRO A 37 -12.13 13.36 21.14
N PRO A 38 -12.23 12.45 22.14
CA PRO A 38 -11.07 11.84 22.78
C PRO A 38 -10.10 11.22 21.76
N PRO A 39 -8.79 11.20 22.05
CA PRO A 39 -7.79 10.70 21.12
C PRO A 39 -8.11 9.26 20.70
N ILE A 40 -8.17 9.03 19.39
CA ILE A 40 -8.38 7.71 18.81
C ILE A 40 -7.15 6.85 19.16
N THR A 41 -7.32 5.92 20.10
CA THR A 41 -6.28 4.96 20.50
C THR A 41 -6.34 3.70 19.64
N ALA A 42 -5.21 2.97 19.55
CA ALA A 42 -5.18 1.67 18.87
C ALA A 42 -6.22 0.68 19.45
N ARG A 43 -6.51 0.76 20.76
CA ARG A 43 -7.54 -0.04 21.43
C ARG A 43 -8.95 0.32 20.95
N HIS A 44 -9.29 1.60 20.89
CA HIS A 44 -10.58 2.05 20.37
C HIS A 44 -10.79 1.64 18.90
N GLN A 45 -9.73 1.69 18.09
CA GLN A 45 -9.78 1.23 16.71
C GLN A 45 -9.95 -0.29 16.62
N ALA A 46 -9.26 -1.06 17.45
CA ALA A 46 -9.43 -2.50 17.56
C ALA A 46 -10.89 -2.86 17.90
N ASP A 47 -11.49 -2.21 18.91
CA ASP A 47 -12.88 -2.47 19.29
C ASP A 47 -13.87 -2.14 18.16
N SER A 48 -13.60 -1.08 17.41
CA SER A 48 -14.41 -0.72 16.24
C SER A 48 -14.31 -1.77 15.12
N LEU A 49 -13.13 -2.35 14.90
CA LEU A 49 -12.93 -3.44 13.95
C LEU A 49 -13.65 -4.72 14.39
N LYS A 50 -13.60 -5.05 15.68
CA LYS A 50 -14.32 -6.22 16.25
C LYS A 50 -15.82 -6.14 16.02
N LYS A 51 -16.42 -4.93 16.11
CA LYS A 51 -17.84 -4.71 15.83
C LYS A 51 -18.20 -4.99 14.36
N GLU A 52 -17.27 -4.80 13.43
CA GLU A 52 -17.40 -5.18 12.02
C GLU A 52 -17.02 -6.65 11.75
N GLY A 53 -16.76 -7.43 12.81
CA GLY A 53 -16.37 -8.83 12.75
C GLY A 53 -14.90 -9.06 12.39
N ILE A 54 -14.08 -8.01 12.24
CA ILE A 54 -12.65 -8.13 11.93
C ILE A 54 -11.90 -8.38 13.24
N GLU A 55 -11.04 -9.40 13.30
CA GLU A 55 -10.20 -9.65 14.48
C GLU A 55 -8.90 -8.81 14.39
N PRO A 56 -8.73 -7.79 15.24
CA PRO A 56 -7.55 -6.94 15.21
C PRO A 56 -6.41 -7.56 16.00
N VAL A 57 -5.21 -7.55 15.43
CA VAL A 57 -3.98 -7.81 16.16
C VAL A 57 -3.30 -6.49 16.46
N VAL A 58 -3.17 -6.16 17.76
CA VAL A 58 -2.45 -4.98 18.22
C VAL A 58 -1.00 -5.36 18.45
N PHE A 59 -0.08 -4.66 17.80
CA PHE A 59 1.37 -4.90 17.91
C PHE A 59 2.11 -3.57 18.10
N ALA A 60 3.36 -3.62 18.56
CA ALA A 60 4.12 -2.43 18.96
C ALA A 60 4.46 -1.48 17.79
N GLY A 61 4.34 -1.97 16.56
CA GLY A 61 4.63 -1.26 15.32
C GLY A 61 5.60 -2.04 14.43
N PHE A 62 5.83 -1.54 13.22
CA PHE A 62 6.64 -2.23 12.19
C PHE A 62 8.14 -2.36 12.52
N GLN A 63 8.61 -1.77 13.61
CA GLN A 63 9.98 -1.93 14.08
C GLN A 63 10.20 -3.25 14.83
N ASP A 64 9.13 -3.86 15.36
CA ASP A 64 9.19 -5.18 15.98
C ASP A 64 9.05 -6.27 14.91
N THR A 65 10.15 -6.56 14.21
CA THR A 65 10.18 -7.55 13.13
C THR A 65 9.96 -8.97 13.64
N VAL A 66 10.32 -9.27 14.89
CA VAL A 66 10.10 -10.58 15.53
C VAL A 66 8.60 -10.82 15.69
N GLN A 67 7.89 -9.88 16.33
CA GLN A 67 6.44 -9.97 16.50
C GLN A 67 5.73 -9.95 15.14
N THR A 68 6.19 -9.12 14.20
CA THR A 68 5.63 -9.04 12.83
C THR A 68 5.71 -10.38 12.11
N ARG A 69 6.87 -11.05 12.15
CA ARG A 69 7.06 -12.38 11.55
C ARG A 69 6.18 -13.44 12.21
N GLN A 70 6.11 -13.45 13.53
CA GLN A 70 5.27 -14.39 14.29
C GLN A 70 3.80 -14.26 13.89
N ILE A 71 3.26 -13.04 13.86
CA ILE A 71 1.87 -12.80 13.45
C ILE A 71 1.65 -13.23 12.00
N ALA A 72 2.57 -12.88 11.10
CA ALA A 72 2.47 -13.23 9.69
C ALA A 72 2.43 -14.75 9.44
N SER A 73 3.06 -15.54 10.31
CA SER A 73 3.10 -17.01 10.21
C SER A 73 1.76 -17.71 10.44
N ASP A 74 0.74 -16.99 10.89
CA ASP A 74 -0.61 -17.52 11.09
C ASP A 74 -1.56 -17.29 9.89
N TYR A 75 -1.11 -16.62 8.82
CA TYR A 75 -1.96 -16.24 7.67
C TYR A 75 -1.45 -16.81 6.35
N ASP A 76 -2.37 -17.09 5.43
CA ASP A 76 -2.04 -17.57 4.08
C ASP A 76 -1.85 -16.40 3.09
N VAL A 77 -2.53 -15.28 3.34
CA VAL A 77 -2.44 -14.06 2.52
C VAL A 77 -2.28 -12.84 3.42
N ILE A 78 -1.32 -11.96 3.10
CA ILE A 78 -1.18 -10.65 3.73
C ILE A 78 -1.41 -9.55 2.69
N ILE A 79 -2.29 -8.60 3.02
CA ILE A 79 -2.47 -7.35 2.27
C ILE A 79 -1.88 -6.22 3.11
N HIS A 80 -0.70 -5.73 2.70
CA HIS A 80 0.03 -4.69 3.39
C HIS A 80 -0.20 -3.31 2.78
N THR A 81 -1.04 -2.49 3.42
CA THR A 81 -1.45 -1.16 2.95
C THR A 81 -1.08 -0.03 3.94
N ALA A 82 -0.30 -0.36 4.96
CA ALA A 82 -0.09 0.48 6.13
C ALA A 82 1.09 1.44 5.99
N ASP A 83 2.20 1.00 5.36
CA ASP A 83 3.42 1.79 5.21
C ASP A 83 4.27 1.28 4.03
N SER A 84 4.42 2.08 2.98
CA SER A 84 5.23 1.72 1.80
C SER A 84 6.74 1.91 2.00
N PHE A 85 7.17 2.36 3.18
CA PHE A 85 8.57 2.69 3.46
C PHE A 85 9.25 1.70 4.43
N ALA A 86 8.52 0.70 4.93
CA ALA A 86 8.96 -0.18 6.00
C ALA A 86 9.58 -1.50 5.47
N SER A 87 10.74 -1.42 4.80
CA SER A 87 11.37 -2.59 4.16
C SER A 87 11.57 -3.78 5.10
N ASP A 88 12.07 -3.55 6.32
CA ASP A 88 12.35 -4.63 7.27
C ASP A 88 11.06 -5.32 7.76
N ALA A 89 9.96 -4.57 7.86
CA ALA A 89 8.66 -5.14 8.20
C ALA A 89 8.07 -5.97 7.05
N CYS A 90 8.22 -5.49 5.80
CA CYS A 90 7.87 -6.27 4.62
C CYS A 90 8.63 -7.59 4.58
N LYS A 91 9.95 -7.56 4.81
CA LYS A 91 10.77 -8.78 4.89
C LYS A 91 10.29 -9.71 6.01
N ALA A 92 10.03 -9.18 7.20
CA ALA A 92 9.53 -9.96 8.33
C ALA A 92 8.16 -10.62 8.04
N MET A 93 7.24 -9.89 7.41
CA MET A 93 5.94 -10.44 6.98
C MET A 93 6.11 -11.56 5.96
N ILE A 94 6.98 -11.38 4.96
CA ILE A 94 7.26 -12.41 3.94
C ILE A 94 7.95 -13.63 4.57
N GLN A 95 8.87 -13.44 5.52
CA GLN A 95 9.48 -14.53 6.29
C GLN A 95 8.44 -15.32 7.09
N GLY A 96 7.47 -14.64 7.73
CA GLY A 96 6.39 -15.31 8.43
C GLY A 96 5.50 -16.10 7.48
N LEU A 97 5.18 -15.56 6.30
CA LEU A 97 4.49 -16.28 5.25
C LEU A 97 5.28 -17.51 4.76
N ALA A 98 6.60 -17.45 4.72
CA ALA A 98 7.44 -18.60 4.41
C ALA A 98 7.40 -19.67 5.52
N ASP A 99 7.40 -19.26 6.81
CA ASP A 99 7.21 -20.18 7.94
C ASP A 99 5.86 -20.90 7.84
N ARG A 100 4.81 -20.18 7.42
CA ARG A 100 3.48 -20.74 7.16
C ARG A 100 3.51 -21.77 6.03
N GLN A 101 4.23 -21.50 4.93
CA GLN A 101 4.39 -22.45 3.82
C GLN A 101 5.04 -23.75 4.31
N GLN A 102 6.11 -23.64 5.10
CA GLN A 102 6.81 -24.80 5.66
C GLN A 102 5.90 -25.63 6.58
N LYS A 103 5.10 -24.97 7.41
CA LYS A 103 4.19 -25.63 8.37
C LYS A 103 3.01 -26.32 7.69
N THR A 104 2.52 -25.80 6.56
CA THR A 104 1.25 -26.24 5.97
C THR A 104 1.36 -26.89 4.59
N GLY A 105 2.48 -26.71 3.89
CA GLY A 105 2.66 -27.10 2.50
C GLY A 105 1.83 -26.29 1.49
N LYS A 106 1.13 -25.25 1.94
CA LYS A 106 0.31 -24.39 1.07
C LYS A 106 1.11 -23.18 0.61
N GLU A 107 0.84 -22.72 -0.61
CA GLU A 107 1.38 -21.45 -1.11
C GLU A 107 0.84 -20.27 -0.31
N THR A 108 1.66 -19.24 -0.11
CA THR A 108 1.28 -18.01 0.58
C THR A 108 1.52 -16.78 -0.30
N HIS A 109 0.77 -15.71 -0.02
CA HIS A 109 0.70 -14.54 -0.89
C HIS A 109 0.89 -13.24 -0.11
N PHE A 110 1.71 -12.34 -0.63
CA PHE A 110 1.95 -11.01 -0.06
C PHE A 110 1.60 -9.93 -1.08
N ILE A 111 0.59 -9.12 -0.78
CA ILE A 111 0.16 -7.98 -1.60
C ILE A 111 0.63 -6.69 -0.92
N HIS A 112 1.52 -5.95 -1.55
CA HIS A 112 2.08 -4.69 -1.04
C HIS A 112 1.47 -3.49 -1.76
N THR A 113 1.03 -2.49 -1.00
CA THR A 113 0.73 -1.16 -1.54
C THR A 113 1.99 -0.31 -1.55
N SER A 114 2.47 0.02 -2.74
CA SER A 114 3.51 1.03 -2.96
C SER A 114 2.87 2.32 -3.50
N GLY A 115 3.52 3.00 -4.44
CA GLY A 115 3.01 4.15 -5.16
C GLY A 115 3.88 4.53 -6.36
N THR A 116 3.30 5.23 -7.33
CA THR A 116 4.03 5.60 -8.56
C THR A 116 5.15 6.62 -8.34
N SER A 117 5.27 7.20 -7.14
CA SER A 117 6.42 8.05 -6.77
C SER A 117 7.76 7.31 -6.86
N SER A 118 7.78 5.97 -6.79
CA SER A 118 8.99 5.16 -7.07
C SER A 118 9.52 5.37 -8.49
N LEU A 119 8.68 5.85 -9.44
CA LEU A 119 8.98 6.01 -10.86
C LEU A 119 9.08 7.47 -11.33
N GLY A 120 8.92 8.45 -10.43
CA GLY A 120 8.83 9.86 -10.81
C GLY A 120 10.07 10.39 -11.54
N ASP A 121 9.83 11.11 -12.65
CA ASP A 121 10.78 12.08 -13.21
C ASP A 121 10.60 13.39 -12.42
N ARG A 122 11.69 14.11 -12.15
CA ARG A 122 11.68 15.31 -11.30
C ARG A 122 11.88 16.55 -12.17
N PRO A 123 10.90 16.92 -13.03
CA PRO A 123 11.11 17.98 -14.02
C PRO A 123 11.26 19.36 -13.39
N VAL A 124 10.58 19.61 -12.27
CA VAL A 124 10.66 20.90 -11.56
C VAL A 124 12.07 21.17 -11.00
N THR A 125 12.73 20.14 -10.46
CA THR A 125 14.11 20.29 -9.95
C THR A 125 15.16 20.09 -11.04
N GLY A 126 14.75 19.64 -12.23
CA GLY A 126 15.65 19.27 -13.33
C GLY A 126 16.56 18.07 -13.03
N GLN A 127 16.38 17.39 -11.88
CA GLN A 127 17.26 16.30 -11.46
C GLN A 127 17.11 15.06 -12.34
N TYR A 128 15.89 14.79 -12.80
CA TYR A 128 15.59 13.67 -13.68
C TYR A 128 14.54 14.11 -14.70
N LEU A 129 14.91 14.14 -15.97
CA LEU A 129 14.01 14.42 -17.08
C LEU A 129 13.91 13.14 -17.91
N GLU A 130 12.95 12.29 -17.56
CA GLU A 130 12.69 11.03 -18.25
C GLU A 130 11.20 10.98 -18.62
N PRO A 131 10.77 11.71 -19.67
CA PRO A 131 9.37 11.70 -20.10
C PRO A 131 9.06 10.33 -20.72
N ARG A 132 8.63 9.40 -19.87
CA ARG A 132 8.32 8.02 -20.22
C ARG A 132 6.99 7.62 -19.59
N THR A 133 6.11 7.05 -20.40
CA THR A 133 4.91 6.36 -19.93
C THR A 133 5.27 4.93 -19.56
N PHE A 134 4.89 4.49 -18.36
CA PHE A 134 5.08 3.13 -17.88
C PHE A 134 3.83 2.28 -18.10
N SER A 135 4.03 1.01 -18.42
CA SER A 135 3.00 -0.03 -18.36
C SER A 135 3.49 -1.15 -17.46
N ASP A 136 2.57 -1.76 -16.73
CA ASP A 136 2.79 -2.99 -15.95
C ASP A 136 3.21 -4.21 -16.80
N LYS A 137 3.15 -4.08 -18.13
CA LYS A 137 3.74 -5.03 -19.09
C LYS A 137 5.25 -4.82 -19.31
N ASN A 138 5.82 -3.73 -18.81
CA ASN A 138 7.26 -3.46 -18.90
C ASN A 138 8.00 -4.15 -17.74
N ASP A 139 9.32 -4.27 -17.88
CA ASP A 139 10.19 -4.73 -16.79
C ASP A 139 10.41 -3.61 -15.77
N ILE A 140 9.38 -3.38 -14.94
CA ILE A 140 9.42 -2.34 -13.90
C ILE A 140 10.40 -2.72 -12.78
N TYR A 141 10.54 -4.00 -12.45
CA TYR A 141 11.50 -4.45 -11.43
C TYR A 141 12.94 -4.05 -11.80
N SER A 142 13.40 -4.38 -13.02
CA SER A 142 14.76 -4.04 -13.43
C SER A 142 14.97 -2.52 -13.47
N TYR A 143 13.95 -1.77 -13.91
CA TYR A 143 13.97 -0.31 -13.87
C TYR A 143 14.12 0.22 -12.44
N GLU A 144 13.38 -0.31 -11.47
CA GLU A 144 13.51 0.08 -10.08
C GLU A 144 14.88 -0.25 -9.49
N CYS A 145 15.43 -1.44 -9.78
CA CYS A 145 16.79 -1.80 -9.35
C CYS A 145 17.84 -0.82 -9.90
N GLU A 146 17.76 -0.50 -11.20
CA GLU A 146 18.67 0.46 -11.83
C GLU A 146 18.55 1.85 -11.20
N ARG A 147 17.32 2.34 -11.01
CA ARG A 147 17.08 3.66 -10.44
C ARG A 147 17.52 3.73 -8.97
N GLU A 148 17.28 2.69 -8.18
CA GLU A 148 17.71 2.60 -6.77
C GLU A 148 19.24 2.59 -6.65
N ALA A 149 19.94 1.91 -7.56
CA ALA A 149 21.40 1.90 -7.60
C ALA A 149 22.01 3.28 -7.90
N ARG A 150 21.30 4.12 -8.66
CA ARG A 150 21.70 5.51 -8.96
C ARG A 150 21.35 6.47 -7.83
N GLU A 151 20.15 6.36 -7.29
CA GLU A 151 19.64 7.20 -6.21
C GLU A 151 18.66 6.42 -5.35
N SER A 152 19.02 6.25 -4.08
CA SER A 152 18.17 5.54 -3.14
C SER A 152 16.89 6.31 -2.84
N TYR A 153 15.76 5.63 -2.97
CA TYR A 153 14.45 6.14 -2.61
C TYR A 153 13.73 5.11 -1.74
N ILE A 154 13.37 5.49 -0.52
CA ILE A 154 12.90 4.57 0.53
C ILE A 154 11.71 3.68 0.10
N GLN A 155 10.83 4.19 -0.75
CA GLN A 155 9.71 3.39 -1.27
C GLN A 155 10.20 2.34 -2.27
N ARG A 156 11.01 2.76 -3.25
CA ARG A 156 11.58 1.88 -4.28
C ARG A 156 12.48 0.80 -3.65
N LYS A 157 13.27 1.17 -2.64
CA LYS A 157 14.04 0.21 -1.83
C LYS A 157 13.15 -0.86 -1.20
N THR A 158 11.96 -0.47 -0.72
CA THR A 158 10.97 -1.40 -0.15
C THR A 158 10.37 -2.28 -1.23
N ASP A 159 10.05 -1.73 -2.40
CA ASP A 159 9.52 -2.48 -3.55
C ASP A 159 10.50 -3.58 -3.99
N VAL A 160 11.77 -3.22 -4.21
CA VAL A 160 12.85 -4.16 -4.55
C VAL A 160 13.00 -5.24 -3.47
N ALA A 161 13.02 -4.84 -2.19
CA ALA A 161 13.14 -5.79 -1.08
C ALA A 161 11.99 -6.80 -1.02
N VAL A 162 10.75 -6.36 -1.27
CA VAL A 162 9.57 -7.24 -1.34
C VAL A 162 9.77 -8.30 -2.42
N PHE A 163 10.20 -7.92 -3.62
CA PHE A 163 10.42 -8.87 -4.70
C PHE A 163 11.54 -9.85 -4.40
N GLU A 164 12.69 -9.35 -3.97
CA GLU A 164 13.86 -10.18 -3.71
C GLU A 164 13.57 -11.20 -2.62
N THR A 165 12.98 -10.77 -1.51
CA THR A 165 12.64 -11.66 -0.39
C THR A 165 11.55 -12.66 -0.77
N GLY A 166 10.56 -12.24 -1.57
CA GLY A 166 9.52 -13.12 -2.08
C GLY A 166 10.07 -14.24 -2.96
N VAL A 167 10.94 -13.88 -3.91
CA VAL A 167 11.60 -14.85 -4.80
C VAL A 167 12.52 -15.78 -4.02
N GLU A 168 13.32 -15.25 -3.09
CA GLU A 168 14.23 -16.03 -2.26
C GLU A 168 13.50 -17.09 -1.42
N LEU A 169 12.36 -16.71 -0.82
CA LEU A 169 11.63 -17.57 0.11
C LEU A 169 10.48 -18.35 -0.53
N GLY A 170 10.24 -18.18 -1.84
CA GLY A 170 9.15 -18.86 -2.55
C GLY A 170 7.75 -18.34 -2.20
N VAL A 171 7.64 -17.13 -1.67
CA VAL A 171 6.36 -16.47 -1.36
C VAL A 171 5.88 -15.67 -2.58
N LYS A 172 4.60 -15.81 -2.95
CA LYS A 172 4.04 -15.10 -4.11
C LYS A 172 3.79 -13.63 -3.77
N THR A 173 4.61 -12.74 -4.32
CA THR A 173 4.49 -11.29 -4.06
C THR A 173 3.81 -10.54 -5.20
N TYR A 174 3.03 -9.52 -4.85
CA TYR A 174 2.33 -8.63 -5.77
C TYR A 174 2.48 -7.20 -5.24
N ILE A 175 2.85 -6.24 -6.09
CA ILE A 175 2.94 -4.83 -5.73
C ILE A 175 1.90 -4.04 -6.52
N VAL A 176 1.04 -3.33 -5.80
CA VAL A 176 0.07 -2.40 -6.38
C VAL A 176 0.64 -0.99 -6.23
N MET A 177 0.80 -0.30 -7.35
CA MET A 177 1.35 1.05 -7.41
C MET A 177 0.26 2.04 -7.84
N PRO A 178 -0.55 2.54 -6.89
CA PRO A 178 -1.47 3.62 -7.18
C PRO A 178 -0.73 4.95 -7.38
N PRO A 179 -1.22 5.83 -8.26
CA PRO A 179 -0.74 7.20 -8.37
C PRO A 179 -1.47 8.08 -7.34
N SER A 180 -1.93 9.28 -7.72
CA SER A 180 -2.69 10.13 -6.82
C SER A 180 -4.07 9.55 -6.52
N ILE A 181 -4.23 9.01 -5.32
CA ILE A 181 -5.53 8.47 -4.89
C ILE A 181 -6.44 9.61 -4.42
N PHE A 182 -7.66 9.67 -4.96
CA PHE A 182 -8.68 10.65 -4.59
C PHE A 182 -10.03 10.00 -4.24
N GLY A 183 -10.97 10.83 -3.76
CA GLY A 183 -12.29 10.39 -3.31
C GLY A 183 -12.40 10.18 -1.81
N ILE A 184 -13.63 9.95 -1.35
CA ILE A 184 -13.94 9.73 0.07
C ILE A 184 -13.99 8.23 0.33
N GLY A 185 -13.08 7.75 1.18
CA GLY A 185 -13.03 6.35 1.59
C GLY A 185 -14.25 5.95 2.43
N ARG A 186 -14.64 4.68 2.31
CA ARG A 186 -15.74 4.08 3.11
C ARG A 186 -15.24 3.39 4.39
N GLY A 187 -13.93 3.43 4.66
CA GLY A 187 -13.34 2.77 5.82
C GLY A 187 -13.72 3.42 7.15
N LEU A 188 -13.55 2.69 8.25
CA LEU A 188 -13.96 3.16 9.60
C LEU A 188 -13.17 4.37 10.12
N PHE A 189 -11.93 4.54 9.64
CA PHE A 189 -10.99 5.52 10.19
C PHE A 189 -10.71 6.65 9.19
N ASN A 190 -9.47 6.76 8.70
CA ASN A 190 -9.12 7.81 7.77
C ASN A 190 -9.80 7.60 6.41
N LYS A 191 -10.71 8.51 6.06
CA LYS A 191 -11.48 8.53 4.80
C LYS A 191 -10.91 9.51 3.76
N LEU A 192 -9.92 10.32 4.12
CA LEU A 192 -9.35 11.33 3.24
C LEU A 192 -7.96 10.91 2.74
N SER A 193 -7.69 11.24 1.47
CA SER A 193 -6.34 11.14 0.90
C SER A 193 -5.45 12.30 1.36
N ILE A 194 -4.18 12.30 0.95
CA ILE A 194 -3.20 13.29 1.41
C ILE A 194 -3.07 14.43 0.41
N GLN A 195 -2.80 14.13 -0.87
CA GLN A 195 -2.43 15.12 -1.87
C GLN A 195 -3.54 16.13 -2.15
N ALA A 196 -4.72 15.67 -2.59
CA ALA A 196 -5.81 16.59 -2.93
C ALA A 196 -6.25 17.48 -1.76
N PRO A 197 -6.45 16.97 -0.52
CA PRO A 197 -6.77 17.84 0.61
C PRO A 197 -5.63 18.81 0.99
N THR A 198 -4.38 18.43 0.75
CA THR A 198 -3.23 19.32 1.03
C THR A 198 -3.18 20.49 0.05
N ILE A 199 -3.33 20.21 -1.25
CA ILE A 199 -3.41 21.24 -2.29
C ILE A 199 -4.60 22.16 -2.04
N LEU A 200 -5.77 21.61 -1.75
CA LEU A 200 -6.98 22.39 -1.46
C LEU A 200 -6.81 23.31 -0.23
N ARG A 201 -6.22 22.79 0.86
CA ARG A 201 -5.92 23.61 2.05
C ARG A 201 -4.93 24.73 1.74
N SER A 202 -3.90 24.47 0.92
CA SER A 202 -2.95 25.50 0.49
C SER A 202 -3.65 26.59 -0.28
N ALA A 203 -4.47 26.22 -1.27
CA ALA A 203 -5.21 27.17 -2.10
C ALA A 203 -6.18 28.03 -1.29
N ILE A 204 -6.93 27.43 -0.35
CA ILE A 204 -7.81 28.17 0.56
C ILE A 204 -7.01 29.17 1.40
N LYS A 205 -5.86 28.76 1.95
CA LYS A 205 -5.00 29.63 2.76
C LYS A 205 -4.40 30.77 1.93
N ALA A 206 -4.03 30.51 0.69
CA ALA A 206 -3.48 31.51 -0.24
C ALA A 206 -4.58 32.42 -0.83
N GLY A 207 -5.86 32.03 -0.74
CA GLY A 207 -6.97 32.71 -1.40
C GLY A 207 -7.06 32.47 -2.91
N GLN A 208 -6.18 31.64 -3.47
CA GLN A 208 -6.10 31.32 -4.89
C GLN A 208 -5.41 29.97 -5.11
N ALA A 209 -5.63 29.35 -6.27
CA ALA A 209 -4.86 28.18 -6.67
C ALA A 209 -3.41 28.58 -7.01
N GLU A 210 -2.45 27.75 -6.59
CA GLU A 210 -1.03 27.96 -6.84
C GLU A 210 -0.50 26.89 -7.79
N VAL A 211 0.35 27.29 -8.73
CA VAL A 211 1.00 26.41 -9.70
C VAL A 211 2.50 26.40 -9.43
N ILE A 212 3.09 25.20 -9.36
CA ILE A 212 4.54 25.03 -9.17
C ILE A 212 5.21 24.97 -10.54
N GLY A 213 6.30 25.73 -10.71
CA GLY A 213 7.05 25.75 -11.97
C GLY A 213 6.23 26.36 -13.11
N ASP A 214 6.30 25.75 -14.29
CA ASP A 214 5.60 26.19 -15.50
C ASP A 214 4.24 25.52 -15.71
N GLY A 215 3.74 24.78 -14.71
CA GLY A 215 2.45 24.10 -14.77
C GLY A 215 2.39 22.89 -15.70
N LYS A 216 3.54 22.35 -16.13
CA LYS A 216 3.58 21.15 -17.00
C LYS A 216 3.64 19.82 -16.25
N ALA A 217 3.55 19.85 -14.92
CA ALA A 217 3.59 18.63 -14.12
C ALA A 217 2.35 17.78 -14.37
N GLN A 218 2.54 16.51 -14.71
CA GLN A 218 1.45 15.58 -14.98
C GLN A 218 1.38 14.53 -13.89
N TRP A 219 0.21 14.36 -13.27
CA TRP A 219 -0.02 13.30 -12.28
C TRP A 219 -1.20 12.43 -12.70
N ASP A 220 -0.96 11.13 -12.71
CA ASP A 220 -2.02 10.13 -12.84
C ASP A 220 -2.85 10.09 -11.55
N HIS A 221 -4.10 9.62 -11.67
CA HIS A 221 -5.00 9.52 -10.53
C HIS A 221 -5.87 8.26 -10.56
N VAL A 222 -6.36 7.90 -9.38
CA VAL A 222 -7.31 6.80 -9.22
C VAL A 222 -8.29 7.10 -8.10
N HIS A 223 -9.57 6.83 -8.35
CA HIS A 223 -10.57 6.95 -7.31
C HIS A 223 -10.45 5.79 -6.33
N ILE A 224 -10.59 6.04 -5.03
CA ILE A 224 -10.44 4.99 -3.98
C ILE A 224 -11.38 3.79 -4.18
N ALA A 225 -12.57 4.01 -4.76
CA ALA A 225 -13.47 2.90 -5.07
C ALA A 225 -12.89 1.96 -6.14
N ASP A 226 -12.23 2.49 -7.17
CA ASP A 226 -11.66 1.70 -8.25
C ASP A 226 -10.37 0.99 -7.78
N LEU A 227 -9.57 1.67 -6.95
CA LEU A 227 -8.42 1.04 -6.30
C LEU A 227 -8.86 -0.16 -5.46
N VAL A 228 -9.93 -0.02 -4.66
CA VAL A 228 -10.52 -1.12 -3.89
C VAL A 228 -10.92 -2.29 -4.80
N LEU A 229 -11.59 -2.01 -5.91
CA LEU A 229 -11.99 -3.04 -6.89
C LEU A 229 -10.77 -3.78 -7.46
N LEU A 230 -9.64 -3.09 -7.71
CA LEU A 230 -8.41 -3.76 -8.13
C LEU A 230 -7.90 -4.75 -7.06
N TYR A 231 -7.91 -4.38 -5.78
CA TYR A 231 -7.52 -5.32 -4.71
C TYR A 231 -8.44 -6.54 -4.65
N GLU A 232 -9.76 -6.36 -4.81
CA GLU A 232 -10.72 -7.47 -4.88
C GLU A 232 -10.44 -8.38 -6.08
N LEU A 233 -10.14 -7.80 -7.24
CA LEU A 233 -9.77 -8.53 -8.45
C LEU A 233 -8.47 -9.31 -8.27
N ILE A 234 -7.43 -8.69 -7.71
CA ILE A 234 -6.16 -9.36 -7.42
C ILE A 234 -6.39 -10.55 -6.49
N LEU A 235 -7.11 -10.34 -5.39
CA LEU A 235 -7.40 -11.40 -4.41
C LEU A 235 -8.19 -12.55 -5.05
N SER A 236 -9.19 -12.25 -5.87
CA SER A 236 -10.02 -13.26 -6.56
C SER A 236 -9.28 -14.08 -7.61
N LYS A 237 -8.15 -13.55 -8.13
CA LYS A 237 -7.39 -14.16 -9.22
C LYS A 237 -5.97 -14.57 -8.83
N LEU A 238 -5.61 -14.54 -7.54
CA LEU A 238 -4.23 -14.78 -7.05
C LEU A 238 -3.51 -15.96 -7.73
N LEU A 239 -4.21 -17.08 -7.91
CA LEU A 239 -3.65 -18.30 -8.49
C LEU A 239 -3.32 -18.23 -9.99
N LYS A 240 -3.81 -17.20 -10.69
CA LYS A 240 -3.66 -17.00 -12.14
C LYS A 240 -2.85 -15.77 -12.52
N LEU A 241 -2.46 -14.96 -11.52
CA LEU A 241 -1.73 -13.72 -11.75
C LEU A 241 -0.22 -13.97 -11.81
N ALA A 242 0.47 -13.15 -12.62
CA ALA A 242 1.90 -13.02 -12.51
C ALA A 242 2.27 -12.52 -11.09
N HIS A 243 3.39 -13.00 -10.58
CA HIS A 243 3.88 -12.70 -9.23
C HIS A 243 5.41 -12.53 -9.26
N GLY A 244 6.00 -12.17 -8.11
CA GLY A 244 7.43 -11.88 -8.06
C GLY A 244 7.75 -10.67 -8.93
N LYS A 245 8.85 -10.73 -9.70
CA LYS A 245 9.34 -9.62 -10.54
C LYS A 245 8.35 -9.15 -11.62
N GLN A 246 7.35 -9.95 -11.96
CA GLN A 246 6.27 -9.62 -12.92
C GLN A 246 4.94 -9.26 -12.22
N GLY A 247 4.91 -9.26 -10.89
CA GLY A 247 3.70 -9.03 -10.09
C GLY A 247 3.44 -7.56 -9.78
N ILE A 248 3.72 -6.64 -10.71
CA ILE A 248 3.49 -5.20 -10.54
C ILE A 248 2.18 -4.82 -11.22
N PHE A 249 1.34 -4.04 -10.56
CA PHE A 249 0.06 -3.58 -11.08
C PHE A 249 -0.05 -2.07 -10.89
N PHE A 250 -0.19 -1.32 -11.99
CA PHE A 250 -0.57 0.08 -11.93
C PHE A 250 -2.07 0.21 -11.74
N ALA A 251 -2.48 1.12 -10.86
CA ALA A 251 -3.87 1.38 -10.56
C ALA A 251 -4.23 2.81 -10.98
N GLU A 252 -4.42 3.05 -12.27
CA GLU A 252 -4.73 4.37 -12.84
C GLU A 252 -6.10 4.36 -13.54
N THR A 253 -6.77 5.51 -13.54
CA THR A 253 -8.04 5.73 -14.27
C THR A 253 -8.04 7.02 -15.10
N GLY A 254 -6.91 7.71 -15.19
CA GLY A 254 -6.78 9.02 -15.82
C GLY A 254 -5.57 9.81 -15.32
N HIS A 255 -5.36 10.98 -15.95
CA HIS A 255 -4.28 11.91 -15.63
C HIS A 255 -4.77 13.36 -15.54
N HIS A 256 -4.04 14.19 -14.80
CA HIS A 256 -4.23 15.64 -14.73
C HIS A 256 -3.03 16.36 -15.35
N THR A 257 -3.30 17.44 -16.08
CA THR A 257 -2.33 18.39 -16.64
C THR A 257 -2.66 19.80 -16.18
#